data_AF-A0A3L7TDR6-F1
#
_entry.id   AF-A0A3L7TDR6-F1
#
_cell.length_a   1.000
_cell.length_b   1.000
_cell.length_c   1.000
_cell.angle_alpha   90.00
_cell.angle_beta   90.00
_cell.angle_gamma   90.00
#
_symmetry.space_group_name_H-M   'P 1'
#
loop_
_entity.id
_entity.type
_entity.pdbx_description
1 polymer ?
#
loop_
_entity_poly.entity_id
_entity_poly.type
_entity_poly.pdbx_seq_one_letter_code
_entity_poly.pdbx_strand_id
1 'polypeptide(L)'
;MMSDNSVFISYRRGNGGDIARIVQEFLEGQGFDVFLDLDGLGSGHFDDQLLTQIAARRGFIFICSEGSLDRCVNEGDWVRREIVHALKTGRHMVPFVMPLFVWPTSDALPQEMAEFQRHNSFEYSHSHWKHIKPKLAEMLRA
;
A
#
# COMPACT_ATOMS: atom_id res chain seq x y z
N MET A 1 17.65 -5.65 13.87
CA MET A 1 16.56 -4.74 14.29
C MET A 1 15.87 -4.25 13.04
N MET A 2 14.53 -4.32 12.98
CA MET A 2 13.78 -3.69 11.88
C MET A 2 14.04 -2.18 11.94
N SER A 3 14.31 -1.54 10.81
CA SER A 3 14.45 -0.09 10.79
C SER A 3 13.07 0.53 10.98
N ASP A 4 12.96 1.50 11.90
CA ASP A 4 11.69 2.21 12.15
C ASP A 4 11.20 2.97 10.91
N ASN A 5 12.07 3.20 9.93
CA ASN A 5 11.72 3.84 8.65
C ASN A 5 11.71 2.83 7.50
N SER A 6 11.12 1.65 7.68
CA SER A 6 10.93 0.67 6.61
C SER A 6 9.48 0.65 6.11
N VAL A 7 9.27 0.67 4.80
CA VAL A 7 7.94 0.74 4.19
C VAL A 7 7.83 -0.21 3.00
N PHE A 8 6.73 -0.96 2.94
CA PHE A 8 6.31 -1.70 1.76
C PHE A 8 5.25 -0.90 0.99
N ILE A 9 5.36 -0.77 -0.33
CA ILE A 9 4.36 -0.11 -1.19
C ILE A 9 3.74 -1.15 -2.14
N SER A 10 2.44 -1.41 -1.95
CA SER A 10 1.60 -2.21 -2.84
C SER A 10 0.76 -1.30 -3.74
N TYR A 11 0.54 -1.69 -5.00
CA TYR A 11 -0.30 -0.97 -5.94
C TYR A 11 -0.84 -1.87 -7.06
N ARG A 12 -1.94 -1.45 -7.69
CA ARG A 12 -2.44 -2.11 -8.91
C ARG A 12 -1.70 -1.58 -10.15
N ARG A 13 -1.01 -2.45 -10.88
CA ARG A 13 -0.16 -2.09 -12.04
C ARG A 13 -0.83 -1.22 -13.11
N GLY A 14 -2.12 -1.44 -13.40
CA GLY A 14 -2.82 -0.72 -14.48
C GLY A 14 -2.92 0.79 -14.27
N ASN A 15 -3.10 1.26 -13.03
CA ASN A 15 -3.46 2.65 -12.73
C ASN A 15 -2.63 3.29 -11.61
N GLY A 16 -1.57 2.61 -11.11
CA GLY A 16 -0.83 3.05 -9.92
C GLY A 16 0.70 3.14 -10.06
N GLY A 17 1.28 2.68 -11.18
CA GLY A 17 2.73 2.52 -11.30
C GLY A 17 3.53 3.82 -11.17
N ASP A 18 3.16 4.86 -11.91
CA ASP A 18 3.89 6.12 -11.92
C ASP A 18 3.89 6.80 -10.55
N ILE A 19 2.73 6.83 -9.89
CA ILE A 19 2.63 7.41 -8.55
C ILE A 19 3.37 6.57 -7.51
N ALA A 20 3.40 5.25 -7.64
CA ALA A 20 4.15 4.39 -6.74
C ALA A 20 5.65 4.69 -6.77
N ARG A 21 6.20 4.93 -7.98
CA ARG A 21 7.58 5.38 -8.16
C ARG A 21 7.84 6.76 -7.55
N ILE A 22 6.95 7.73 -7.77
CA ILE A 22 7.07 9.07 -7.19
C ILE A 22 7.05 9.01 -5.65
N VAL A 23 6.19 8.17 -5.07
CA VAL A 23 6.12 7.97 -3.62
C VAL A 23 7.37 7.27 -3.11
N GLN A 24 7.85 6.24 -3.81
CA GLN A 24 9.10 5.55 -3.50
C GLN A 24 10.27 6.54 -3.43
N GLU A 25 10.54 7.28 -4.51
CA GLU A 25 11.65 8.23 -4.60
C GLU A 25 11.57 9.31 -3.51
N PHE A 26 10.35 9.79 -3.24
CA PHE A 26 10.13 10.76 -2.17
C PHE A 26 10.50 10.18 -0.80
N LEU A 27 10.02 8.99 -0.46
CA LEU A 27 10.27 8.36 0.84
C LEU A 27 11.74 7.94 1.02
N GLU A 28 12.38 7.42 -0.03
CA GLU A 28 13.82 7.15 -0.03
C GLU A 28 14.62 8.44 0.23
N GLY A 29 14.24 9.56 -0.41
CA GLY A 29 14.80 10.88 -0.14
C GLY A 29 14.53 11.42 1.28
N GLN A 30 13.59 10.80 2.02
CA GLN A 30 13.31 11.07 3.43
C GLN A 30 14.00 10.06 4.38
N GLY A 31 14.86 9.20 3.86
CA GLY A 31 15.62 8.20 4.63
C GLY A 31 14.82 6.95 4.98
N PHE A 32 13.73 6.66 4.26
CA PHE A 32 13.04 5.38 4.37
C PHE A 32 13.73 4.31 3.52
N ASP A 33 13.77 3.10 4.07
CA ASP A 33 14.08 1.88 3.33
C ASP A 33 12.78 1.34 2.72
N VAL A 34 12.60 1.59 1.42
CA VAL A 34 11.34 1.34 0.71
C VAL A 34 11.44 0.09 -0.15
N PHE A 35 10.51 -0.84 0.05
CA PHE A 35 10.28 -1.95 -0.87
C PHE A 35 9.04 -1.64 -1.70
N LEU A 36 9.22 -1.44 -3.01
CA LEU A 36 8.13 -1.27 -3.95
C LEU A 36 7.84 -2.61 -4.63
N ASP A 37 6.58 -3.05 -4.61
CA ASP A 37 6.17 -4.25 -5.35
C ASP A 37 6.17 -3.99 -6.87
N LEU A 38 7.36 -4.09 -7.47
CA LEU A 38 7.54 -3.97 -8.92
C LEU A 38 7.11 -5.22 -9.66
N ASP A 39 6.91 -6.32 -8.93
CA ASP A 39 6.97 -7.67 -9.44
C ASP A 39 5.78 -8.48 -8.93
N GLY A 40 4.62 -8.26 -9.57
CA GLY A 40 3.64 -9.31 -9.81
C GLY A 40 4.33 -10.47 -10.54
N LEU A 41 4.99 -11.33 -9.76
CA LEU A 41 5.63 -12.56 -10.19
C LEU A 41 4.54 -13.56 -10.50
N GLY A 42 4.14 -13.58 -11.77
CA GLY A 42 3.16 -14.51 -12.33
C GLY A 42 3.61 -15.97 -12.38
N SER A 43 4.45 -16.45 -11.45
CA SER A 43 4.90 -17.85 -11.44
C SER A 43 5.42 -18.32 -10.07
N GLY A 44 4.51 -18.64 -9.15
CA GLY A 44 4.53 -19.84 -8.30
C GLY A 44 5.58 -20.03 -7.19
N HIS A 45 6.65 -19.23 -7.10
CA HIS A 45 7.70 -19.43 -6.08
C HIS A 45 8.10 -18.19 -5.28
N PHE A 46 7.50 -17.03 -5.56
CA PHE A 46 7.86 -15.76 -4.92
C PHE A 46 6.82 -15.22 -3.93
N ASP A 47 5.68 -15.91 -3.85
CA ASP A 47 4.57 -15.67 -2.93
C ASP A 47 5.04 -15.45 -1.48
N ASP A 48 5.86 -16.36 -0.96
CA ASP A 48 6.35 -16.30 0.42
C ASP A 48 7.37 -15.18 0.63
N GLN A 49 8.16 -14.83 -0.40
CA GLN A 49 9.14 -13.77 -0.30
C GLN A 49 8.46 -12.40 -0.21
N LEU A 50 7.39 -12.17 -0.97
CA LEU A 50 6.63 -10.92 -0.94
C LEU A 50 5.99 -10.70 0.43
N LEU A 51 5.32 -11.73 0.96
CA LEU A 51 4.75 -11.69 2.30
C LEU A 51 5.83 -11.50 3.37
N THR A 52 7.01 -12.12 3.18
CA THR A 52 8.16 -11.89 4.08
C THR A 52 8.65 -10.44 4.03
N GLN A 53 8.64 -9.77 2.86
CA GLN A 53 8.99 -8.36 2.76
C GLN A 53 7.98 -7.46 3.47
N ILE A 54 6.69 -7.74 3.34
CA ILE A 54 5.64 -7.07 4.13
C ILE A 54 5.90 -7.32 5.63
N ALA A 55 6.21 -8.55 6.01
CA ALA A 55 6.47 -8.92 7.39
C ALA A 55 7.75 -8.28 7.97
N ALA A 56 8.72 -7.94 7.12
CA ALA A 56 9.99 -7.36 7.50
C ALA A 56 9.96 -5.82 7.64
N ARG A 57 8.90 -5.16 7.15
CA ARG A 57 8.76 -3.70 7.18
C ARG A 57 7.77 -3.25 8.25
N ARG A 58 7.96 -2.04 8.77
CA ARG A 58 7.02 -1.46 9.75
C ARG A 58 5.79 -0.87 9.08
N GLY A 59 6.00 -0.07 8.04
CA GLY A 59 4.94 0.61 7.30
C GLY A 59 4.46 -0.19 6.09
N PHE A 60 3.19 -0.05 5.76
CA PHE A 60 2.57 -0.60 4.56
C PHE A 60 1.71 0.47 3.89
N ILE A 61 2.02 0.81 2.65
CA ILE A 61 1.23 1.72 1.83
C ILE A 61 0.53 0.91 0.77
N PHE A 62 -0.78 1.08 0.64
CA PHE A 62 -1.51 0.61 -0.54
C PHE A 62 -1.99 1.81 -1.34
N ILE A 63 -1.65 1.85 -2.62
CA ILE A 63 -2.09 2.90 -3.54
C ILE A 63 -3.49 2.56 -4.06
N CYS A 64 -4.47 3.23 -3.47
CA CYS A 64 -5.86 3.17 -3.84
C CYS A 64 -6.09 3.98 -5.13
N SER A 65 -5.81 3.39 -6.29
CA SER A 65 -6.20 3.91 -7.61
C SER A 65 -7.59 3.43 -8.02
N GLU A 66 -8.21 4.07 -9.00
CA GLU A 66 -9.54 3.68 -9.52
C GLU A 66 -9.61 2.17 -9.83
N GLY A 67 -10.60 1.48 -9.25
CA GLY A 67 -10.82 0.04 -9.40
C GLY A 67 -9.74 -0.87 -8.79
N SER A 68 -8.81 -0.32 -8.00
CA SER A 68 -7.68 -1.08 -7.43
C SER A 68 -8.11 -2.23 -6.52
N LEU A 69 -9.23 -2.08 -5.81
CA LEU A 69 -9.77 -3.08 -4.88
C LEU A 69 -10.82 -4.02 -5.51
N ASP A 70 -11.27 -3.79 -6.74
CA ASP A 70 -12.41 -4.52 -7.34
C ASP A 70 -12.22 -6.04 -7.39
N ARG A 71 -10.97 -6.50 -7.56
CA ARG A 71 -10.66 -7.94 -7.59
C ARG A 71 -10.44 -8.56 -6.22
N CYS A 72 -10.41 -7.77 -5.15
CA CYS A 72 -10.15 -8.26 -3.79
C CYS A 72 -11.27 -9.18 -3.26
N VAL A 73 -12.43 -9.23 -3.92
CA VAL A 73 -13.45 -10.27 -3.70
C VAL A 73 -12.90 -11.68 -3.91
N ASN A 74 -11.91 -11.85 -4.78
CA ASN A 74 -11.32 -13.15 -5.12
C ASN A 74 -10.19 -13.51 -4.14
N GLU A 75 -10.22 -14.71 -3.56
CA GLU A 75 -9.19 -15.19 -2.62
C GLU A 75 -7.80 -15.37 -3.27
N GLY A 76 -7.78 -15.61 -4.58
CA GLY A 76 -6.55 -15.69 -5.37
C GLY A 76 -5.95 -14.34 -5.76
N ASP A 77 -6.60 -13.22 -5.42
CA ASP A 77 -6.08 -11.90 -5.76
C ASP A 77 -4.89 -11.51 -4.88
N TRP A 78 -3.81 -11.08 -5.52
CA TRP A 78 -2.57 -10.73 -4.85
C TRP A 78 -2.72 -9.53 -3.92
N VAL A 79 -3.41 -8.48 -4.36
CA VAL A 79 -3.62 -7.28 -3.53
C VAL A 79 -4.41 -7.63 -2.26
N ARG A 80 -5.43 -8.49 -2.38
CA ARG A 80 -6.14 -9.02 -1.20
C ARG A 80 -5.16 -9.69 -0.23
N ARG A 81 -4.31 -10.59 -0.74
CA ARG A 81 -3.36 -11.35 0.10
C ARG A 81 -2.38 -10.43 0.82
N GLU A 82 -1.84 -9.42 0.13
CA GLU A 82 -0.92 -8.45 0.72
C GLU A 82 -1.58 -7.63 1.83
N ILE A 83 -2.75 -7.04 1.56
CA ILE A 83 -3.47 -6.22 2.54
C ILE A 83 -3.86 -7.07 3.76
N VAL A 84 -4.40 -8.27 3.53
CA VAL A 84 -4.76 -9.19 4.62
C VAL A 84 -3.54 -9.62 5.42
N HIS A 85 -2.39 -9.84 4.78
CA HIS A 85 -1.16 -10.19 5.49
C HIS A 85 -0.61 -9.01 6.30
N ALA A 86 -0.64 -7.79 5.74
CA ALA A 86 -0.25 -6.58 6.45
C ALA A 86 -1.13 -6.33 7.68
N LEU A 87 -2.45 -6.55 7.56
CA LEU A 87 -3.41 -6.54 8.67
C LEU A 87 -3.08 -7.58 9.73
N LYS A 88 -2.96 -8.85 9.34
CA LYS A 88 -2.69 -9.97 10.27
C LYS A 88 -1.37 -9.82 11.01
N THR A 89 -0.38 -9.20 10.38
CA THR A 89 0.92 -8.94 11.00
C THR A 89 0.95 -7.60 11.75
N GLY A 90 -0.09 -6.76 11.68
CA GLY A 90 -0.15 -5.49 12.42
C GLY A 90 0.82 -4.45 11.88
N ARG A 91 0.94 -4.33 10.56
CA ARG A 91 1.73 -3.27 9.92
C ARG A 91 1.06 -1.92 10.09
N HIS A 92 1.87 -0.86 10.17
CA HIS A 92 1.34 0.50 10.14
C HIS A 92 0.85 0.84 8.73
N MET A 93 -0.45 0.66 8.50
CA MET A 93 -1.05 0.83 7.19
C MET A 93 -1.46 2.27 6.92
N VAL A 94 -1.13 2.75 5.73
CA VAL A 94 -1.55 4.04 5.20
C VAL A 94 -2.15 3.83 3.81
N PRO A 95 -3.48 3.85 3.66
CA PRO A 95 -4.12 3.93 2.35
C PRO A 95 -3.72 5.24 1.66
N PHE A 96 -3.10 5.15 0.49
CA PHE A 96 -2.74 6.31 -0.34
C PHE A 96 -3.80 6.50 -1.42
N VAL A 97 -4.70 7.45 -1.20
CA VAL A 97 -5.93 7.63 -2.00
C VAL A 97 -5.66 8.53 -3.20
N MET A 98 -5.88 7.98 -4.40
CA MET A 98 -5.77 8.72 -5.66
C MET A 98 -7.08 9.44 -6.01
N PRO A 99 -7.02 10.51 -6.83
CA PRO A 99 -8.20 11.04 -7.50
C PRO A 99 -8.99 9.93 -8.20
N LEU A 100 -10.33 10.05 -8.17
CA LEU A 100 -11.28 9.09 -8.76
C LEU A 100 -11.34 7.71 -8.06
N PHE A 101 -10.56 7.47 -7.01
CA PHE A 101 -10.78 6.29 -6.19
C PHE A 101 -12.11 6.41 -5.44
N VAL A 102 -12.88 5.32 -5.47
CA VAL A 102 -14.11 5.19 -4.71
C VAL A 102 -13.93 3.99 -3.78
N TRP A 103 -14.13 4.22 -2.48
CA TRP A 103 -14.14 3.14 -1.52
C TRP A 103 -15.25 2.14 -1.86
N PRO A 104 -14.94 0.82 -1.93
CA PRO A 104 -15.98 -0.18 -2.08
C PRO A 104 -16.95 -0.11 -0.91
N THR A 105 -18.19 -0.50 -1.13
CA THR A 105 -19.13 -0.70 -0.03
C THR A 105 -18.62 -1.82 0.89
N SER A 106 -18.97 -1.78 2.17
CA SER A 106 -18.40 -2.71 3.16
C SER A 106 -18.77 -4.18 2.92
N ASP A 107 -19.82 -4.44 2.15
CA ASP A 107 -20.25 -5.77 1.68
C ASP A 107 -19.51 -6.25 0.42
N ALA A 108 -18.87 -5.35 -0.33
CA ALA A 108 -18.07 -5.67 -1.50
C ALA A 108 -16.63 -6.09 -1.17
N LEU A 109 -16.15 -5.81 0.05
CA LEU A 109 -14.84 -6.29 0.52
C LEU A 109 -14.99 -7.51 1.44
N PRO A 110 -14.07 -8.47 1.36
CA PRO A 110 -14.01 -9.56 2.33
C PRO A 110 -13.89 -9.02 3.77
N GLN A 111 -14.53 -9.70 4.73
CA GLN A 111 -14.53 -9.30 6.14
C GLN A 111 -13.11 -9.11 6.70
N GLU A 112 -12.15 -9.91 6.24
CA GLU A 112 -10.74 -9.81 6.64
C GLU A 112 -10.09 -8.46 6.27
N MET A 113 -10.65 -7.73 5.30
CA MET A 113 -10.17 -6.41 4.87
C MET A 113 -11.01 -5.26 5.44
N ALA A 114 -12.05 -5.53 6.23
CA ALA A 114 -12.94 -4.48 6.74
C ALA A 114 -12.21 -3.41 7.56
N GLU A 115 -11.13 -3.80 8.25
CA GLU A 115 -10.29 -2.89 9.02
C GLU A 115 -9.45 -1.96 8.13
N PHE A 116 -9.10 -2.37 6.90
CA PHE A 116 -8.32 -1.54 5.97
C PHE A 116 -8.99 -0.17 5.72
N GLN A 117 -10.32 -0.14 5.57
CA GLN A 117 -11.09 1.10 5.36
C GLN A 117 -11.11 2.03 6.58
N ARG A 118 -10.70 1.56 7.76
CA ARG A 118 -10.68 2.34 9.02
C ARG A 118 -9.34 3.02 9.28
N HIS A 119 -8.33 2.74 8.47
CA HIS A 119 -7.01 3.33 8.61
C HIS A 119 -7.01 4.79 8.13
N ASN A 120 -6.17 5.62 8.74
CA ASN A 120 -5.99 7.01 8.33
C ASN A 120 -5.39 7.05 6.92
N SER A 121 -6.14 7.62 5.96
CA SER A 121 -5.70 7.76 4.58
C SER A 121 -4.81 8.97 4.37
N PHE A 122 -3.89 8.85 3.42
CA PHE A 122 -3.22 9.98 2.80
C PHE A 122 -3.91 10.30 1.47
N GLU A 123 -4.51 11.48 1.35
CA GLU A 123 -5.21 11.93 0.15
C GLU A 123 -4.22 12.60 -0.83
N TYR A 124 -4.00 11.99 -2.00
CA TYR A 124 -3.14 12.55 -3.04
C TYR A 124 -3.83 13.70 -3.77
N SER A 125 -3.07 14.78 -3.98
CA SER A 125 -3.46 15.90 -4.82
C SER A 125 -2.30 16.28 -5.73
N HIS A 126 -2.49 16.13 -7.04
CA HIS A 126 -1.45 16.45 -8.02
C HIS A 126 -0.98 17.91 -7.91
N SER A 127 -1.91 18.85 -7.81
CA SER A 127 -1.61 20.29 -7.70
C SER A 127 -0.96 20.69 -6.38
N HIS A 128 -1.20 19.94 -5.29
CA HIS A 128 -0.67 20.26 -3.96
C HIS A 128 0.45 19.32 -3.49
N TRP A 129 0.87 18.35 -4.31
CA TRP A 129 1.82 17.29 -3.94
C TRP A 129 3.06 17.82 -3.22
N LYS A 130 3.66 18.90 -3.74
CA LYS A 130 4.85 19.53 -3.15
C LYS A 130 4.66 19.91 -1.68
N HIS A 131 3.47 20.34 -1.30
CA HIS A 131 3.13 20.81 0.04
C HIS A 131 2.66 19.68 0.96
N ILE A 132 1.92 18.71 0.42
CA ILE A 132 1.30 17.64 1.23
C ILE A 132 2.22 16.44 1.46
N LYS A 133 3.18 16.17 0.56
CA LYS A 133 4.04 14.98 0.66
C LYS A 133 4.81 14.83 1.99
N PRO A 134 5.29 15.89 2.67
CA PRO A 134 5.94 15.72 3.98
C PRO A 134 5.04 15.05 5.03
N LYS A 135 3.73 15.31 4.97
CA LYS A 135 2.74 14.68 5.86
C LYS A 135 2.68 13.16 5.71
N LEU A 136 2.95 12.62 4.51
CA LEU A 136 3.02 11.17 4.32
C LEU A 136 4.15 10.57 5.16
N ALA A 137 5.33 11.20 5.15
CA ALA A 137 6.46 10.76 5.95
C ALA A 137 6.21 10.90 7.45
N GLU A 138 5.51 11.95 7.89
CA GLU A 138 5.08 12.13 9.29
C GLU A 138 4.09 11.04 9.71
N MET A 139 3.07 10.77 8.89
CA MET A 139 2.11 9.69 9.14
C MET A 139 2.83 8.36 9.29
N LEU A 140 3.82 8.07 8.44
CA LEU A 140 4.54 6.81 8.54
C LEU A 140 5.40 6.74 9.80
N ARG A 141 6.01 7.84 10.28
CA ARG A 141 6.88 7.87 11.46
C ARG A 141 6.16 7.83 12.82
N ALA A 142 4.85 8.12 12.84
CA ALA A 142 4.02 7.90 14.01
C ALA A 142 4.00 6.42 14.41
#